data_AF-A0A1F6DPE8-F1
#
_entry.id   AF-A0A1F6DPE8-F1
#
_cell.length_a   1.000
_cell.length_b   1.000
_cell.length_c   1.000
_cell.angle_alpha   90.00
_cell.angle_beta   90.00
_cell.angle_gamma   90.00
#
_symmetry.space_group_name_H-M   'P 1'
#
loop_
_entity.id
_entity.type
_entity.pdbx_description
1 polymer ?
#
loop_
_entity_poly.entity_id
_entity_poly.type
_entity_poly.pdbx_seq_one_letter_code
_entity_poly.pdbx_strand_id
1 'polypeptide(L)'
;MAWPVLGKYSGASGAWITIVILVGSAIGGIGPAFPETRGQVMPTTTAFGWLLLAGLVNGVAVYFYAVKAADPQVPTGPFIMTLIVLMVMLTPLFNYLLNGDVLSVRQWLGLGMALLAIFLLAG
;
A
#
# COMPACT_ATOMS: atom_id res chain seq x y z
N MET A 1 4.93 -5.72 -0.17
CA MET A 1 4.63 -5.93 1.27
C MET A 1 5.46 -7.05 1.93
N ALA A 2 6.43 -7.68 1.27
CA ALA A 2 7.24 -8.74 1.89
C ALA A 2 8.32 -8.21 2.88
N TRP A 3 8.56 -6.90 2.92
CA TRP A 3 9.74 -6.32 3.54
C TRP A 3 9.84 -6.49 5.07
N PRO A 4 8.77 -6.36 5.88
CA PRO A 4 8.89 -6.60 7.33
C PRO A 4 9.11 -8.08 7.66
N VAL A 5 8.57 -8.98 6.83
CA VAL A 5 8.79 -10.43 6.95
C VAL A 5 10.25 -10.73 6.66
N LEU A 6 10.77 -10.27 5.52
CA LEU A 6 12.19 -10.38 5.18
C LEU A 6 13.07 -9.74 6.26
N GLY A 7 12.66 -8.60 6.79
CA GLY A 7 13.34 -7.92 7.89
C GLY A 7 13.44 -8.80 9.15
N LYS A 8 12.31 -9.33 9.61
CA LYS A 8 12.22 -10.24 10.76
C LYS A 8 13.10 -11.47 10.62
N TYR A 9 13.17 -12.06 9.43
CA TYR A 9 13.96 -13.28 9.17
C TYR A 9 15.41 -13.01 8.75
N SER A 10 15.76 -11.79 8.35
CA SER A 10 17.12 -11.44 7.91
C SER A 10 18.10 -11.17 9.06
N GLY A 11 17.60 -10.93 10.28
CA GLY A 11 18.42 -10.48 11.41
C GLY A 11 19.01 -9.07 11.24
N ALA A 12 18.65 -8.34 10.18
CA ALA A 12 19.12 -6.99 9.94
C ALA A 12 18.48 -6.00 10.91
N SER A 13 19.22 -4.94 11.28
CA SER A 13 18.67 -3.86 12.10
C SER A 13 17.50 -3.17 11.40
N GLY A 14 16.50 -2.71 12.16
CA GLY A 14 15.33 -2.02 11.62
C GLY A 14 15.69 -0.82 10.72
N ALA A 15 16.73 -0.06 11.09
CA ALA A 15 17.23 1.06 10.29
C ALA A 15 17.70 0.63 8.89
N TRP A 16 18.42 -0.49 8.79
CA TRP A 16 18.89 -1.04 7.52
C TRP A 16 17.73 -1.48 6.61
N ILE A 17 16.74 -2.17 7.19
CA ILE A 17 15.54 -2.60 6.46
C ILE A 17 14.78 -1.38 5.93
N THR A 18 14.60 -0.34 6.74
CA THR A 18 13.95 0.90 6.33
C THR A 18 14.67 1.60 5.18
N ILE A 19 16.00 1.67 5.22
CA ILE A 19 16.80 2.28 4.14
C ILE A 19 16.63 1.50 2.83
N VAL A 20 16.73 0.16 2.88
CA VAL A 20 16.57 -0.69 1.68
C VAL A 20 15.18 -0.54 1.07
N ILE A 21 14.13 -0.47 1.90
CA ILE A 21 12.77 -0.23 1.43
C ILE A 21 12.66 1.14 0.76
N LEU A 22 13.14 2.20 1.42
CA LEU A 22 13.10 3.57 0.89
C LEU A 22 13.81 3.68 -0.47
N VAL A 23 15.05 3.18 -0.55
CA VAL A 23 15.86 3.24 -1.76
C VAL A 23 15.27 2.35 -2.86
N GLY A 24 14.85 1.12 -2.53
CA GLY A 24 14.24 0.21 -3.49
C GLY A 24 12.92 0.73 -4.06
N SER A 25 12.07 1.31 -3.22
CA SER A 25 10.81 1.95 -3.65
C SER A 25 11.06 3.20 -4.48
N ALA A 26 12.06 4.02 -4.13
CA ALA A 26 12.45 5.18 -4.93
C ALA A 26 12.95 4.75 -6.32
N ILE A 27 13.86 3.77 -6.40
CA ILE A 27 14.39 3.24 -7.66
C ILE A 27 13.27 2.60 -8.50
N GLY A 28 12.38 1.83 -7.87
CA GLY A 28 11.24 1.19 -8.53
C GLY A 28 10.21 2.17 -9.09
N GLY A 29 10.04 3.34 -8.46
CA GLY A 29 9.19 4.41 -8.99
C GLY A 29 9.87 5.27 -10.06
N ILE A 30 11.19 5.46 -9.94
CA ILE A 30 12.03 6.25 -10.85
C ILE A 30 12.22 5.49 -12.17
N GLY A 31 12.55 4.19 -12.14
CA GLY A 31 12.91 3.39 -13.33
C GLY A 31 11.87 3.38 -14.47
N PRO A 32 10.58 3.10 -14.20
CA PRO A 32 9.52 3.09 -15.22
C PRO A 32 9.04 4.50 -15.61
N ALA A 33 9.29 5.52 -14.78
CA ALA A 33 8.79 6.86 -15.04
C ALA A 33 9.51 7.52 -16.23
N PHE A 34 10.78 7.21 -16.52
CA PHE A 34 11.56 7.98 -17.49
C PHE A 34 11.18 7.85 -18.98
N PRO A 35 10.73 6.68 -19.50
CA PRO A 35 10.32 6.60 -20.91
C PRO A 35 8.97 7.26 -21.17
N GLU A 36 7.99 7.08 -20.29
CA GLU A 36 6.59 7.51 -20.48
C GLU A 36 6.33 8.98 -20.07
N THR A 37 7.21 9.59 -19.27
CA THR A 37 7.09 10.98 -18.84
C THR A 37 7.79 11.98 -19.76
N ARG A 38 8.56 11.53 -20.77
CA ARG A 38 9.19 12.42 -21.75
C ARG A 38 8.12 13.18 -22.54
N GLY A 39 8.06 14.50 -22.33
CA GLY A 39 7.08 15.38 -22.99
C GLY A 39 5.74 15.49 -22.27
N GLN A 40 5.56 14.82 -21.13
CA GLN A 40 4.39 15.07 -20.28
C GLN A 40 4.55 16.35 -19.47
N VAL A 41 3.43 17.02 -19.24
CA VAL A 41 3.40 18.26 -18.46
C VAL A 41 3.82 17.96 -17.03
N MET A 42 4.81 18.71 -16.53
CA MET A 42 5.22 18.62 -15.14
C MET A 42 4.00 18.81 -14.21
N PRO A 43 3.88 18.05 -13.10
CA PRO A 43 2.83 18.26 -12.14
C PRO A 43 2.83 19.72 -11.67
N THR A 44 1.65 20.32 -11.54
CA THR A 44 1.52 21.65 -10.95
C THR A 44 2.06 21.63 -9.50
N THR A 45 2.45 22.78 -8.95
CA THR A 45 2.91 22.88 -7.55
C THR A 45 1.88 22.33 -6.58
N THR A 46 0.60 22.54 -6.85
CA THR A 46 -0.53 21.98 -6.11
C THR A 46 -0.57 20.45 -6.21
N ALA A 47 -0.46 19.88 -7.42
CA ALA A 47 -0.42 18.44 -7.61
C ALA A 47 0.79 17.80 -6.89
N PHE A 48 1.94 18.46 -6.95
CA PHE A 48 3.13 18.04 -6.22
C PHE A 48 2.91 18.07 -4.69
N GLY A 49 2.26 19.10 -4.17
CA GLY A 49 1.87 19.18 -2.76
C GLY A 49 0.95 18.02 -2.32
N TRP A 50 -0.04 17.67 -3.15
CA TRP A 50 -0.90 16.51 -2.89
C TRP A 50 -0.15 15.18 -2.93
N LEU A 51 0.77 15.00 -3.88
CA LEU A 51 1.60 13.79 -3.97
C LEU A 51 2.52 13.66 -2.75
N LEU A 52 3.10 14.76 -2.27
CA LEU A 52 3.88 14.77 -1.03
C LEU A 52 3.03 14.40 0.18
N LEU A 53 1.83 14.98 0.31
CA LEU A 53 0.92 14.66 1.41
C LEU A 53 0.50 13.19 1.37
N ALA A 54 0.14 12.66 0.19
CA ALA A 54 -0.19 11.26 -0.01
C ALA A 54 0.98 10.35 0.37
N GLY A 55 2.21 10.73 -0.01
CA GLY A 55 3.44 10.04 0.38
C GLY A 55 3.65 10.02 1.89
N LEU A 56 3.45 11.15 2.58
CA LEU A 56 3.56 11.23 4.05
C LEU A 56 2.51 10.36 4.75
N VAL A 57 1.25 10.44 4.32
CA VAL A 57 0.16 9.61 4.87
C VAL A 57 0.47 8.12 4.67
N ASN A 58 0.95 7.73 3.49
CA ASN A 58 1.37 6.36 3.21
C ASN A 58 2.55 5.94 4.09
N GLY A 59 3.55 6.81 4.28
CA GLY A 59 4.69 6.57 5.16
C GLY A 59 4.27 6.28 6.61
N VAL A 60 3.32 7.07 7.14
CA VAL A 60 2.75 6.85 8.48
C VAL A 60 2.01 5.51 8.55
N ALA A 61 1.20 5.16 7.54
CA ALA A 61 0.51 3.88 7.50
C ALA A 61 1.50 2.69 7.47
N VAL A 62 2.57 2.80 6.69
CA VAL A 62 3.65 1.79 6.63
C VAL A 62 4.38 1.66 7.96
N TYR A 63 4.61 2.76 8.69
CA TYR A 63 5.21 2.72 10.03
C TYR A 63 4.33 1.91 11.00
N PHE A 64 3.04 2.22 11.10
CA PHE A 64 2.12 1.47 11.98
C PHE A 64 2.00 -0.01 11.58
N TYR A 65 1.98 -0.28 10.28
CA TYR A 65 2.04 -1.65 9.75
C TYR A 65 3.31 -2.38 10.20
N ALA A 66 4.48 -1.74 10.08
CA ALA A 66 5.76 -2.34 10.48
C ALA A 66 5.82 -2.63 11.98
N VAL A 67 5.34 -1.70 12.82
CA VAL A 67 5.26 -1.88 14.28
C VAL A 67 4.36 -3.07 14.63
N LYS A 68 3.15 -3.16 14.05
CA LYS A 68 2.25 -4.30 14.28
C LYS A 68 2.78 -5.62 13.75
N ALA A 69 3.46 -5.62 12.61
CA ALA A 69 4.02 -6.84 12.02
C ALA A 69 5.22 -7.39 12.82
N ALA A 70 5.91 -6.53 13.57
CA ALA A 70 7.01 -6.91 14.45
C ALA A 70 6.54 -7.53 15.78
N ASP A 71 5.29 -7.28 16.19
CA ASP A 71 4.71 -7.84 17.41
C ASP A 71 4.60 -9.38 17.30
N PRO A 72 5.26 -10.16 18.19
CA PRO A 72 5.20 -11.62 18.19
C PRO A 72 3.79 -12.17 18.44
N GLN A 73 2.92 -11.41 19.10
CA GLN A 73 1.54 -11.82 19.39
C GLN A 73 0.63 -11.70 18.17
N VAL A 74 1.05 -10.96 17.15
CA VAL A 74 0.26 -10.76 15.93
C VAL A 74 0.64 -11.82 14.88
N PRO A 75 -0.31 -12.66 14.43
CA PRO A 75 -0.06 -13.59 13.34
C PRO A 75 0.15 -12.81 12.04
N THR A 76 1.43 -12.64 11.67
CA THR A 76 1.86 -11.75 10.57
C THR A 76 1.23 -12.11 9.23
N GLY A 77 1.03 -13.40 8.93
CA GLY A 77 0.42 -13.88 7.69
C GLY A 77 -1.02 -13.38 7.50
N PRO A 78 -1.97 -13.78 8.38
CA PRO A 78 -3.34 -13.28 8.37
C PRO A 78 -3.43 -11.75 8.37
N PHE A 79 -2.62 -11.07 9.19
CA PHE A 79 -2.60 -9.61 9.25
C PHE A 79 -2.25 -8.95 7.92
N ILE A 80 -1.20 -9.44 7.23
CA ILE A 80 -0.82 -8.93 5.90
C ILE A 80 -1.92 -9.21 4.88
N MET A 81 -2.50 -10.41 4.89
CA MET A 81 -3.57 -10.77 3.96
C MET A 81 -4.79 -9.87 4.14
N THR A 82 -5.23 -9.63 5.37
CA THR A 82 -6.33 -8.71 5.68
C THR A 82 -6.04 -7.31 5.15
N LEU A 83 -4.83 -6.78 5.36
CA LEU A 83 -4.46 -5.45 4.85
C LEU A 83 -4.48 -5.37 3.32
N ILE A 84 -3.97 -6.39 2.63
CA ILE A 84 -4.00 -6.45 1.16
C ILE A 84 -5.43 -6.45 0.65
N VAL A 85 -6.30 -7.29 1.23
CA VAL A 85 -7.70 -7.37 0.81
C VAL A 85 -8.43 -6.05 1.07
N LEU A 86 -8.17 -5.41 2.22
CA LEU A 86 -8.72 -4.07 2.52
C LEU A 86 -8.24 -3.03 1.50
N MET A 87 -6.96 -3.01 1.11
CA MET A 87 -6.45 -2.08 0.10
C MET A 87 -7.13 -2.27 -1.26
N VAL A 88 -7.29 -3.52 -1.70
CA VAL A 88 -7.98 -3.87 -2.95
C VAL A 88 -9.45 -3.44 -2.91
N MET A 89 -10.12 -3.64 -1.78
CA MET A 89 -11.52 -3.23 -1.60
C MET A 89 -11.71 -1.71 -1.55
N LEU A 90 -10.81 -0.99 -0.87
CA LEU A 90 -10.94 0.45 -0.71
C LEU A 90 -10.61 1.21 -1.99
N THR A 91 -9.81 0.63 -2.89
CA THR A 91 -9.43 1.27 -4.15
C THR A 91 -10.65 1.69 -5.00
N PRO A 92 -11.59 0.79 -5.36
CA PRO A 92 -12.76 1.19 -6.14
C PRO A 92 -13.74 2.05 -5.34
N LEU A 93 -13.76 1.94 -4.00
CA LEU A 93 -14.56 2.83 -3.15
C LEU A 93 -14.01 4.28 -3.18
N PHE A 94 -12.70 4.45 -3.06
CA PHE A 94 -12.07 5.77 -3.20
C PHE A 94 -12.23 6.31 -4.61
N ASN A 95 -12.17 5.45 -5.63
CA ASN A 95 -12.45 5.88 -6.99
C ASN A 95 -13.88 6.40 -7.15
N TYR A 96 -14.87 5.71 -6.59
CA TYR A 96 -16.27 6.19 -6.53
C TYR A 96 -16.39 7.52 -5.77
N LEU A 97 -15.76 7.65 -4.61
CA LEU A 97 -15.89 8.85 -3.77
C LEU A 97 -15.16 10.08 -4.34
N LEU A 98 -13.99 9.89 -4.95
CA LEU A 98 -13.13 10.98 -5.41
C LEU A 98 -13.44 11.37 -6.87
N ASN A 99 -13.74 10.39 -7.72
CA ASN A 99 -13.95 10.61 -9.16
C ASN A 99 -15.42 10.49 -9.57
N GLY A 100 -16.32 10.04 -8.69
CA GLY A 100 -17.73 9.82 -9.01
C GLY A 100 -18.01 8.56 -9.83
N ASP A 101 -17.01 7.69 -10.00
CA ASP A 101 -17.11 6.50 -10.83
C ASP A 101 -18.03 5.44 -10.21
N VAL A 102 -19.13 5.13 -10.89
CA VAL A 102 -20.11 4.15 -10.40
C VAL A 102 -19.55 2.73 -10.48
N LEU A 103 -19.59 2.04 -9.34
CA LEU A 103 -19.21 0.64 -9.22
C LEU A 103 -20.12 -0.26 -10.07
N SER A 104 -19.50 -1.03 -10.96
CA SER A 104 -20.19 -2.08 -11.72
C SER A 104 -20.64 -3.23 -10.81
N VAL A 105 -21.63 -4.01 -11.27
CA VAL A 105 -22.10 -5.21 -10.56
C VAL A 105 -20.95 -6.19 -10.26
N ARG A 106 -19.98 -6.31 -11.18
CA ARG A 106 -18.79 -7.15 -10.97
C ARG A 106 -17.90 -6.66 -9.83
N GLN A 107 -17.73 -5.34 -9.71
CA GLN A 107 -16.96 -4.74 -8.62
C GLN A 107 -17.67 -4.88 -7.27
N TRP A 108 -19.00 -4.75 -7.25
CA TRP A 108 -19.80 -5.02 -6.04
C TRP A 108 -19.69 -6.47 -5.57
N LEU A 109 -19.79 -7.44 -6.49
CA LEU A 109 -19.57 -8.85 -6.16
C LEU A 109 -18.15 -9.11 -5.66
N GLY A 110 -17.15 -8.50 -6.31
CA GLY A 110 -15.76 -8.57 -5.86
C GLY A 110 -15.57 -8.03 -4.44
N LEU A 111 -16.21 -6.92 -4.11
CA LEU A 111 -16.18 -6.32 -2.77
C LEU A 111 -16.82 -7.25 -1.73
N GLY A 112 -17.96 -7.87 -2.06
CA GLY A 112 -18.62 -8.85 -1.19
C GLY A 112 -17.76 -10.09 -0.93
N MET A 113 -17.13 -10.64 -1.98
CA MET A 113 -16.22 -11.79 -1.84
C MET A 113 -14.97 -11.45 -1.01
N ALA A 114 -14.46 -10.24 -1.15
CA ALA A 114 -13.33 -9.74 -0.38
C ALA A 114 -13.68 -9.58 1.12
N LEU A 115 -14.86 -9.06 1.44
CA LEU A 115 -15.38 -9.01 2.82
C LEU A 115 -15.50 -10.41 3.44
N LEU A 116 -16.05 -11.36 2.68
CA LEU A 116 -16.17 -12.75 3.12
C LEU A 116 -14.79 -13.37 3.37
N ALA A 117 -13.81 -13.14 2.50
CA ALA A 117 -12.44 -13.62 2.68
C ALA A 117 -11.79 -13.04 3.95
N ILE A 118 -11.98 -11.75 4.23
CA ILE A 118 -11.51 -11.13 5.48
C ILE A 118 -12.17 -11.77 6.70
N PHE A 119 -13.48 -11.97 6.66
CA PHE A 119 -14.22 -12.59 7.76
C PHE A 119 -13.71 -14.00 8.06
N LEU A 120 -13.51 -14.81 7.02
CA LEU A 120 -12.97 -16.18 7.16
C LEU A 120 -11.50 -16.20 7.63
N LEU A 121 -10.72 -15.17 7.34
CA LEU A 121 -9.34 -15.03 7.83
C LEU A 121 -9.25 -14.54 9.28
N ALA A 122 -10.32 -13.91 9.79
CA ALA A 122 -10.38 -13.36 11.14
C ALA A 122 -10.96 -14.34 12.18
N GLY A 123 -11.63 -15.42 11.74
CA GLY A 123 -12.11 -16.52 12.58
C GLY A 123 -11.09 -17.65 12.71
#